data_AF-A0A183MEG7-F1
#
_entry.id   AF-A0A183MEG7-F1
#
_cell.length_a   1.000
_cell.length_b   1.000
_cell.length_c   1.000
_cell.angle_alpha   90.00
_cell.angle_beta   90.00
_cell.angle_gamma   90.00
#
_symmetry.space_group_name_H-M   'P 1'
#
loop_
_entity.id
_entity.type
_entity.pdbx_description
1 polymer ?
#
loop_
_entity_poly.entity_id
_entity_poly.type
_entity_poly.pdbx_seq_one_letter_code
_entity_poly.pdbx_strand_id
1 'polypeptide(L)' 'MRQLYDITKKLSGNRRKPEQPVKSKEGEVITNIEEQQNRWVEHFKELLNRPAPLNPPNIEAAPTDLPINVGPPT' A
#
# COMPACT_ATOMS: atom_id res chain seq x y z
N MET A 1 15.81 -24.78 19.89
CA MET A 1 15.36 -24.38 18.53
C MET A 1 13.88 -24.66 18.26
N ARG A 2 13.31 -25.83 18.61
CA ARG A 2 11.87 -26.11 18.39
C ARG A 2 10.92 -25.16 19.14
N GLN A 3 11.19 -24.89 20.42
CA GLN A 3 10.37 -24.00 21.25
C GLN A 3 10.22 -22.59 20.65
N LEU A 4 11.30 -22.03 20.11
CA LEU A 4 11.28 -20.69 19.50
C LEU A 4 10.41 -20.68 18.23
N TYR A 5 10.50 -21.74 17.42
CA TYR A 5 9.68 -21.94 16.22
C TYR A 5 8.20 -22.09 16.57
N ASP A 6 7.87 -22.88 17.60
CA ASP A 6 6.49 -23.11 18.05
C ASP A 6 5.86 -21.83 18.63
N ILE A 7 6.62 -21.04 19.39
CA ILE A 7 6.18 -19.74 19.92
C ILE A 7 5.93 -18.76 18.77
N THR A 8 6.86 -18.65 17.83
CA THR A 8 6.74 -17.74 16.67
C THR A 8 5.53 -18.11 15.81
N LYS A 9 5.30 -19.41 15.57
CA LYS A 9 4.15 -19.93 14.83
C LYS A 9 2.81 -19.69 15.54
N LYS A 10 2.79 -19.72 16.88
CA LYS A 10 1.59 -19.44 17.68
C LYS A 10 1.30 -17.93 17.74
N LEU A 11 2.33 -17.09 17.87
CA LEU A 11 2.21 -15.63 17.90
C LEU A 11 1.88 -15.02 16.54
N SER A 12 2.38 -15.58 15.44
CA SER A 12 2.09 -15.07 14.10
C SER A 12 0.61 -15.22 13.72
N GLY A 13 -0.12 -16.11 14.39
CA GLY A 13 -1.52 -16.43 14.11
C GLY A 13 -1.69 -17.05 12.72
N ASN A 14 -2.84 -17.70 12.48
CA ASN A 14 -3.21 -18.08 11.11
C ASN A 14 -3.65 -16.83 10.34
N ARG A 15 -2.69 -16.00 9.89
CA ARG A 15 -2.94 -14.90 8.95
C ARG A 15 -3.15 -15.41 7.53
N ARG A 16 -3.96 -16.46 7.36
CA ARG A 16 -4.56 -16.73 6.05
C ARG A 16 -5.78 -15.83 5.95
N LYS A 17 -5.56 -14.57 5.58
CA LYS A 17 -6.66 -13.80 5.00
C LYS A 17 -7.05 -14.56 3.73
N PRO A 18 -8.31 -14.97 3.55
CA PRO A 18 -8.75 -15.42 2.24
C PRO A 18 -8.44 -14.29 1.25
N GLU A 19 -8.10 -14.67 0.02
CA GLU A 19 -7.86 -13.71 -1.04
C GLU A 19 -9.07 -12.77 -1.11
N GLN A 20 -8.83 -11.49 -0.87
CA GLN A 20 -9.92 -10.52 -0.84
C GLN A 20 -10.39 -10.29 -2.27
N PRO A 21 -11.70 -10.37 -2.54
CA PRO A 21 -12.23 -10.09 -3.86
C PRO A 21 -11.83 -8.68 -4.29
N VAL A 22 -11.22 -8.58 -5.47
CA VAL A 22 -10.83 -7.30 -6.07
C VAL A 22 -11.95 -6.80 -6.98
N LYS A 23 -12.12 -5.48 -7.10
CA LYS A 23 -13.08 -4.92 -8.05
C LYS A 23 -12.45 -4.73 -9.44
N SER A 24 -13.19 -5.09 -10.49
CA SER A 24 -12.87 -4.75 -11.86
C SER A 24 -12.88 -3.23 -12.07
N LYS A 25 -12.48 -2.76 -13.26
CA LYS A 25 -12.57 -1.33 -13.60
C LYS A 25 -14.02 -0.85 -13.65
N GLU A 26 -14.94 -1.74 -13.99
CA GLU A 26 -16.38 -1.54 -14.11
C GLU A 26 -17.09 -1.63 -12.75
N GLY A 27 -16.34 -1.95 -11.68
CA GLY A 27 -16.85 -2.02 -10.31
C GLY A 27 -17.41 -3.39 -9.91
N GLU A 28 -17.32 -4.39 -10.79
CA GLU A 28 -17.76 -5.76 -10.52
C GLU A 28 -16.77 -6.49 -9.61
N VAL A 29 -17.26 -7.42 -8.79
CA VAL A 29 -16.41 -8.18 -7.87
C VAL A 29 -15.80 -9.37 -8.61
N ILE A 30 -14.48 -9.40 -8.69
CA ILE A 30 -13.70 -10.50 -9.27
C ILE A 30 -13.49 -11.57 -8.20
N THR A 31 -13.88 -12.81 -8.50
CA THR A 31 -13.72 -13.97 -7.61
C THR A 31 -12.69 -14.98 -8.12
N ASN A 32 -12.28 -14.90 -9.39
CA ASN A 32 -11.28 -15.79 -9.99
C ASN A 32 -9.86 -15.24 -9.77
N ILE A 33 -8.93 -16.10 -9.34
CA ILE A 33 -7.53 -15.75 -9.08
C ILE A 33 -6.82 -15.25 -10.34
N GLU A 34 -7.07 -15.87 -11.50
CA GLU A 34 -6.44 -15.47 -12.76
C GLU A 34 -6.90 -14.07 -13.20
N GLU A 35 -8.20 -13.81 -13.10
CA GLU A 35 -8.77 -12.48 -13.38
C GLU A 35 -8.26 -11.43 -12.40
N GLN A 36 -8.09 -11.80 -11.13
CA GLN A 36 -7.50 -10.92 -10.13
C GLN A 36 -6.04 -10.58 -10.47
N GLN A 37 -5.22 -11.56 -10.90
CA GLN A 37 -3.86 -11.31 -11.36
C GLN A 37 -3.83 -10.41 -12.59
N ASN A 38 -4.69 -10.66 -13.58
CA ASN A 38 -4.81 -9.83 -14.77
C ASN A 38 -5.20 -8.39 -14.39
N ARG A 39 -6.12 -8.21 -13.44
CA ARG A 39 -6.49 -6.90 -12.92
C ARG A 39 -5.32 -6.17 -12.26
N TRP A 40 -4.48 -6.88 -11.51
CA TRP A 40 -3.25 -6.33 -10.94
C TRP A 40 -2.26 -5.89 -12.03
N VAL A 41 -2.03 -6.74 -13.04
CA VAL A 41 -1.13 -6.43 -14.16
C VAL A 41 -1.59 -5.17 -14.89
N GLU A 42 -2.89 -5.06 -15.20
CA GLU A 42 -3.46 -3.88 -15.84
C GLU A 42 -3.31 -2.62 -14.99
N HIS A 43 -3.63 -2.70 -13.70
CA HIS A 43 -3.55 -1.56 -12.80
C HIS A 43 -2.11 -1.03 -12.68
N PHE A 44 -1.14 -1.93 -12.48
CA PHE A 44 0.27 -1.53 -12.40
C PHE A 44 0.80 -1.03 -13.73
N LYS A 45 0.40 -1.63 -14.85
CA LYS A 45 0.79 -1.14 -16.18
C LYS A 45 0.28 0.27 -16.41
N GLU A 46 -0.97 0.56 -16.07
CA GLU A 46 -1.53 1.91 -16.20
C GLU A 46 -0.84 2.91 -15.28
N LEU A 47 -0.62 2.53 -14.02
CA LEU A 47 0.01 3.39 -13.02
C LEU A 47 1.46 3.73 -13.37
N LEU A 48 2.27 2.74 -13.74
CA LEU A 48 3.70 2.88 -13.99
C LEU A 48 4.02 3.51 -15.34
N ASN A 49 3.15 3.33 -16.34
CA ASN A 49 3.32 3.95 -17.66
C ASN A 49 2.53 5.26 -17.81
N ARG A 50 1.94 5.77 -16.72
CA ARG A 50 1.23 7.04 -16.73
C ARG A 50 2.23 8.18 -17.02
N PRO A 51 2.01 9.01 -18.06
CA PRO A 51 2.87 10.16 -18.31
C PRO A 51 2.77 11.15 -17.15
N ALA A 52 3.83 11.94 -16.96
CA ALA A 52 3.81 13.01 -15.97
C ALA A 52 2.58 13.91 -16.20
N PRO A 53 1.81 14.25 -15.15
CA PRO A 53 0.68 15.16 -15.30
C PRO A 53 1.18 16.51 -15.82
N LEU A 54 0.47 17.09 -16.79
CA LEU A 54 0.82 18.38 -17.40
C LEU A 54 0.79 19.52 -16.37
N ASN A 55 -0.13 19.43 -15.43
CA ASN A 55 -0.26 20.39 -14.35
C ASN A 55 0.64 19.95 -13.19
N PRO A 56 1.54 20.81 -12.70
CA PRO A 56 2.24 20.52 -11.47
C PRO A 56 1.19 20.34 -10.35
N PRO A 57 1.42 19.43 -9.40
CA PRO A 57 0.56 19.33 -8.23
C PRO A 57 0.55 20.68 -7.50
N ASN A 58 -0.64 21.21 -7.23
CA ASN A 58 -0.80 22.40 -6.40
C ASN A 58 -0.53 22.02 -4.95
N ILE A 59 0.75 21.97 -4.58
CA ILE A 59 1.21 21.69 -3.22
C ILE A 59 1.31 23.03 -2.51
N GLU A 60 0.42 23.26 -1.54
CA GLU A 60 0.56 24.41 -0.64
C GLU A 60 1.88 24.29 0.12
N ALA A 61 2.63 25.39 0.18
CA ALA A 61 3.86 25.43 0.95
C ALA A 61 3.55 25.09 2.41
N ALA A 62 4.36 24.20 3.01
CA ALA A 62 4.28 23.96 4.43
C ALA A 62 4.52 25.30 5.17
N PRO A 63 3.73 25.64 6.21
CA PRO A 63 3.99 26.78 7.05
C PRO A 63 5.44 26.71 7.57
N THR A 64 6.27 27.66 7.15
CA THR A 64 7.71 27.69 7.48
C THR A 64 7.95 28.02 8.96
N ASP A 65 6.93 28.55 9.64
CA ASP A 65 7.06 29.16 10.96
C ASP A 65 6.58 28.24 12.09
N LEU A 66 7.04 26.98 12.08
CA LEU A 66 6.89 26.13 13.26
C LEU A 66 7.94 26.59 14.28
N PRO A 67 7.55 27.03 15.50
CA PRO A 67 8.49 27.40 16.56
C PRO A 67 9.14 26.14 17.13
N ILE A 68 10.03 25.52 16.35
CA ILE A 68 10.85 24.40 16.77
C ILE A 68 12.13 24.98 17.34
N ASN A 69 12.34 24.78 18.64
CA ASN A 69 13.61 25.13 19.28
C ASN A 69 14.70 24.18 18.74
N VAL A 70 15.50 24.67 17.79
CA VAL A 70 16.70 23.97 17.26
C VAL A 70 17.94 24.25 18.14
N GLY A 71 17.76 24.96 19.24
CA GLY A 71 18.83 25.20 20.21
C GLY A 71 19.26 23.91 20.91
N PRO A 72 20.52 23.85 21.37
CA PRO A 72 20.98 22.74 22.20
C PRO A 72 20.12 22.65 23.48
N PRO A 73 19.79 21.43 23.96
CA PRO A 73 19.12 21.27 25.24
C PRO A 73 20.01 21.84 26.35
N THR A 74 19.41 22.66 27.22
CA THR A 74 20.05 23.14 28.45
C THR A 74 19.97 22.08 29.54
#